data_AF-A0A2V5ZWW9-F1
#
_entry.id   AF-A0A2V5ZWW9-F1
#
_cell.length_a   1.000
_cell.length_b   1.000
_cell.length_c   1.000
_cell.angle_alpha   90.00
_cell.angle_beta   90.00
_cell.angle_gamma   90.00
#
_symmetry.space_group_name_H-M   'P 1'
#
loop_
_entity.id
_entity.type
_entity.pdbx_description
1 polymer ?
#
loop_
_entity_poly.entity_id
_entity_poly.type
_entity_poly.pdbx_seq_one_letter_code
_entity_poly.pdbx_strand_id
1 'polypeptide(L)'
;MKRPLLILSAFGIGVLFTALTAALSYFASRAGAELVSEMLFWPNTLMQSLVPLHNIGTTTHPLYEGTALNIVAFFVSFPLAFLVYGTATYIFFRRWQRYHGIQARLVR
;
A
#
# COMPACT_ATOMS: atom_id res chain seq x y z
N MET A 1 -23.21 10.29 3.51
CA MET A 1 -22.29 11.27 4.12
C MET A 1 -22.17 12.49 3.23
N LYS A 2 -21.83 13.66 3.78
CA LYS A 2 -21.42 14.82 2.98
C LYS A 2 -20.11 14.48 2.25
N ARG A 3 -19.93 15.00 1.02
CA ARG A 3 -18.69 14.81 0.21
C ARG A 3 -17.38 15.02 0.99
N PRO A 4 -17.19 16.10 1.79
CA PRO A 4 -15.94 16.31 2.52
C PRO A 4 -15.68 15.22 3.56
N LEU A 5 -16.71 14.72 4.25
CA LEU A 5 -16.57 13.64 5.23
C LEU A 5 -16.13 12.34 4.57
N LEU A 6 -16.63 12.04 3.36
CA LEU A 6 -16.24 10.85 2.62
C LEU A 6 -14.76 10.89 2.24
N ILE A 7 -14.29 12.03 1.72
CA ILE A 7 -12.88 12.23 1.38
C ILE A 7 -12.01 12.10 2.64
N LEU A 8 -12.40 12.73 3.74
CA LEU A 8 -11.66 12.66 5.00
C LEU A 8 -11.58 11.23 5.56
N SER A 9 -12.69 10.48 5.52
CA SER A 9 -12.70 9.08 5.94
C SER A 9 -11.83 8.21 5.04
N ALA A 10 -11.89 8.39 3.72
CA ALA A 10 -11.05 7.65 2.78
C ALA A 10 -9.56 7.96 2.98
N PHE A 11 -9.22 9.22 3.23
CA PHE A 11 -7.86 9.64 3.59
C PHE A 11 -7.39 8.95 4.87
N GLY A 12 -8.15 9.08 5.95
CA GLY A 12 -7.79 8.49 7.25
C GLY A 12 -7.62 6.97 7.19
N ILE A 13 -8.54 6.28 6.52
CA ILE A 13 -8.46 4.83 6.33
C ILE A 13 -7.27 4.46 5.44
N GLY A 14 -6.99 5.22 4.38
CA GLY A 14 -5.81 5.00 3.53
C GLY A 14 -4.50 5.07 4.32
N VAL A 15 -4.36 6.07 5.20
CA VAL A 15 -3.18 6.20 6.09
C VAL A 15 -3.10 5.02 7.06
N LEU A 16 -4.22 4.70 7.73
CA LEU A 16 -4.26 3.61 8.71
C LEU A 16 -3.94 2.24 8.09
N PHE A 17 -4.53 1.91 6.94
CA PHE A 17 -4.25 0.65 6.24
C PHE A 17 -2.80 0.58 5.78
N THR A 18 -2.24 1.69 5.28
CA THR A 18 -0.83 1.74 4.89
C THR A 18 0.09 1.47 6.08
N ALA A 19 -0.14 2.15 7.21
CA ALA A 19 0.66 1.94 8.41
C ALA A 19 0.51 0.51 8.97
N LEU A 20 -0.72 -0.02 9.00
CA LEU A 20 -1.01 -1.35 9.50
C LEU A 20 -0.35 -2.44 8.64
N THR A 21 -0.48 -2.36 7.32
CA THR A 21 0.12 -3.32 6.39
C THR A 21 1.63 -3.31 6.43
N ALA A 22 2.24 -2.12 6.50
CA ALA A 22 3.69 -1.98 6.69
C ALA A 22 4.16 -2.56 8.03
N ALA A 23 3.44 -2.27 9.13
CA ALA A 23 3.78 -2.81 10.45
C ALA A 23 3.66 -4.35 10.49
N LEU A 24 2.56 -4.90 9.97
CA LEU A 24 2.36 -6.35 9.90
C LEU A 24 3.42 -7.02 9.02
N SER A 25 3.79 -6.39 7.90
CA SER A 25 4.86 -6.86 7.03
C SER A 25 6.20 -6.92 7.78
N TYR A 26 6.53 -5.90 8.58
CA TYR A 26 7.74 -5.90 9.42
C TYR A 26 7.75 -7.08 10.42
N PHE A 27 6.64 -7.30 11.13
CA PHE A 27 6.55 -8.41 12.09
C PHE A 27 6.57 -9.79 11.39
N ALA A 28 5.95 -9.92 10.22
CA ALA A 28 5.99 -11.15 9.43
C ALA A 28 7.42 -11.49 8.96
N SER A 29 8.18 -10.48 8.50
CA SER A 29 9.60 -10.66 8.13
C SER A 29 10.43 -11.08 9.34
N ARG A 30 10.23 -10.44 10.51
CA ARG A 30 10.89 -10.81 11.76
C ARG A 30 10.58 -12.23 12.23
N ALA A 31 9.40 -12.76 11.90
CA ALA A 31 9.01 -14.13 12.19
C ALA A 31 9.54 -15.15 11.16
N GLY A 32 10.28 -14.72 10.14
CA GLY A 32 10.79 -15.58 9.05
C GLY A 32 9.75 -15.88 7.97
N ALA A 33 8.58 -15.25 8.01
CA ALA A 33 7.52 -15.42 7.01
C ALA A 33 7.68 -14.40 5.87
N GLU A 34 8.78 -14.53 5.10
CA GLU A 34 9.16 -13.65 3.98
C GLU A 34 7.99 -13.42 3.00
N LEU A 35 7.40 -14.50 2.48
CA LEU A 35 6.28 -14.41 1.52
C LEU A 35 5.08 -13.65 2.10
N VAL A 36 4.77 -13.86 3.38
CA VAL A 36 3.66 -13.16 4.05
C VAL A 36 3.99 -11.68 4.21
N SER A 37 5.23 -11.36 4.55
CA SER A 37 5.73 -9.99 4.63
C SER A 37 5.60 -9.25 3.30
N GLU A 38 6.03 -9.89 2.21
CA GLU A 38 5.96 -9.36 0.85
C GLU A 38 4.52 -9.16 0.38
N MET A 39 3.60 -10.06 0.74
CA MET A 39 2.18 -9.94 0.40
C MET A 39 1.49 -8.83 1.22
N LEU A 40 1.78 -8.74 2.51
CA LEU A 40 1.18 -7.76 3.41
C LEU A 40 1.50 -6.33 2.95
N PHE A 41 2.75 -6.08 2.55
CA PHE A 41 3.17 -4.79 2.02
C PHE A 41 3.64 -4.89 0.57
N TRP A 42 2.76 -5.45 -0.27
CA TRP A 42 2.98 -5.60 -1.72
C TRP A 42 3.39 -4.31 -2.45
N PRO A 43 3.02 -3.08 -2.05
CA PRO A 43 3.51 -1.87 -2.72
C PRO A 43 5.02 -1.75 -2.62
N ASN A 44 5.63 -2.17 -1.51
CA ASN A 44 7.08 -2.22 -1.40
C ASN A 44 7.66 -3.29 -2.31
N THR A 45 7.10 -4.50 -2.30
CA THR A 45 7.54 -5.60 -3.19
C THR A 45 7.51 -5.18 -4.66
N LEU A 46 6.44 -4.49 -5.09
CA LEU A 46 6.33 -3.93 -6.44
C LEU A 46 7.41 -2.86 -6.68
N MET A 47 7.59 -1.91 -5.76
CA MET A 47 8.58 -0.85 -5.97
C MET A 47 10.02 -1.42 -5.99
N GLN A 48 10.32 -2.41 -5.16
CA GLN A 48 11.62 -3.08 -5.14
C GLN A 48 11.85 -3.91 -6.41
N SER A 49 10.83 -4.54 -7.00
CA SER A 49 10.98 -5.29 -8.26
C SER A 49 11.24 -4.40 -9.47
N LEU A 50 10.88 -3.11 -9.39
CA LEU A 50 11.16 -2.11 -10.40
C LEU A 50 12.56 -1.47 -10.25
N VAL A 51 13.23 -1.68 -9.12
CA VAL A 51 14.60 -1.22 -8.92
C VAL A 51 15.56 -2.21 -9.58
N PRO A 52 16.37 -1.78 -10.56
CA PRO A 52 17.37 -2.66 -11.16
C PRO A 52 18.38 -3.11 -10.10
N LEU A 53 18.71 -4.40 -10.11
CA LEU A 53 19.84 -4.93 -9.35
C LEU A 53 21.13 -4.28 -9.85
N HIS A 54 21.55 -3.19 -9.20
CA HIS A 54 22.85 -2.58 -9.47
C HIS A 54 23.91 -3.36 -8.71
N ASN A 55 24.74 -4.12 -9.45
CA ASN A 55 26.00 -4.60 -8.91
C ASN A 55 26.99 -3.44 -8.93
N ILE A 56 27.24 -2.85 -7.76
CA ILE A 56 28.26 -1.81 -7.54
C ILE A 56 29.64 -2.41 -7.20
N GLY A 57 29.73 -3.74 -7.18
CA GLY A 57 30.98 -4.46 -6.98
C GLY A 57 31.71 -4.76 -8.29
N THR A 58 32.79 -5.52 -8.16
CA THR A 58 33.52 -6.04 -9.33
C THR A 58 32.90 -7.35 -9.81
N THR A 59 33.23 -7.79 -11.02
CA THR A 59 32.79 -9.11 -11.54
C THR A 59 33.25 -10.27 -10.64
N THR A 60 34.37 -10.12 -9.91
CA THR A 60 34.90 -11.12 -8.98
C THR A 60 34.37 -10.97 -7.54
N HIS A 61 33.93 -9.77 -7.15
CA HIS A 61 33.30 -9.49 -5.85
C HIS A 61 32.06 -8.63 -6.06
N PRO A 62 30.92 -9.26 -6.39
CA PRO A 62 29.71 -8.49 -6.62
C PRO A 62 29.15 -7.94 -5.31
N LEU A 63 28.83 -6.66 -5.29
CA LEU A 63 28.16 -5.96 -4.20
C LEU A 63 26.76 -5.59 -4.70
N TYR A 64 25.78 -6.34 -4.21
CA TYR A 64 24.36 -6.15 -4.53
C TYR A 64 23.62 -5.39 -3.42
N GLU A 65 24.33 -4.59 -2.63
CA GLU A 65 23.75 -3.94 -1.46
C GLU A 65 22.83 -2.77 -1.84
N GLY A 66 21.68 -2.73 -1.15
CA GLY A 66 20.62 -1.73 -1.17
C GLY A 66 21.08 -0.34 -1.60
N THR A 67 21.10 -0.13 -2.91
CA THR A 67 21.45 1.16 -3.49
C THR A 67 20.49 2.23 -2.97
N ALA A 68 20.90 3.50 -2.98
CA ALA A 68 20.02 4.61 -2.62
C ALA A 68 18.63 4.52 -3.29
N LEU A 69 18.56 3.87 -4.46
CA LEU A 69 17.33 3.55 -5.18
C LEU A 69 16.38 2.59 -4.44
N ASN A 70 16.87 1.56 -3.76
CA ASN A 70 16.04 0.66 -2.93
C ASN A 70 15.43 1.40 -1.74
N ILE A 71 16.19 2.31 -1.12
CA ILE A 71 15.70 3.17 -0.04
C ILE A 71 14.61 4.10 -0.57
N VAL A 72 14.84 4.74 -1.73
CA VAL A 72 13.83 5.57 -2.38
C VAL A 72 12.58 4.77 -2.74
N ALA A 73 12.73 3.57 -3.30
CA ALA A 73 11.62 2.68 -3.62
C ALA A 73 10.80 2.30 -2.38
N PHE A 74 11.47 2.04 -1.26
CA PHE A 74 10.80 1.84 0.03
C PHE A 74 9.97 3.06 0.43
N PHE A 75 10.53 4.28 0.39
CA PHE A 75 9.75 5.48 0.72
C PHE A 75 8.60 5.75 -0.25
N VAL A 76 8.79 5.51 -1.55
CA VAL A 76 7.75 5.68 -2.60
C VAL A 76 6.61 4.67 -2.44
N SER A 77 6.88 3.50 -1.87
CA SER A 77 5.83 2.51 -1.60
C SER A 77 4.73 3.01 -0.66
N PHE A 78 5.03 3.93 0.27
CA PHE A 78 4.05 4.47 1.22
C PHE A 78 3.01 5.39 0.55
N PRO A 79 3.40 6.42 -0.23
CA PRO A 79 2.45 7.17 -1.04
C PRO A 79 1.62 6.29 -1.97
N LEU A 80 2.24 5.28 -2.60
CA LEU A 80 1.53 4.35 -3.47
C LEU A 80 0.48 3.55 -2.70
N ALA A 81 0.86 2.94 -1.57
CA ALA A 81 -0.04 2.22 -0.69
C ALA A 81 -1.22 3.09 -0.24
N PHE A 82 -0.92 4.31 0.21
CA PHE A 82 -1.93 5.29 0.62
C PHE A 82 -2.91 5.60 -0.50
N LEU A 83 -2.42 5.86 -1.71
CA LEU A 83 -3.26 6.15 -2.87
C LEU A 83 -4.16 4.97 -3.22
N VAL A 84 -3.64 3.75 -3.21
CA VAL A 84 -4.42 2.54 -3.52
C VAL A 84 -5.49 2.30 -2.45
N TYR A 85 -5.12 2.25 -1.17
CA TYR A 85 -6.05 1.97 -0.08
C TYR A 85 -7.06 3.10 0.12
N GLY A 86 -6.63 4.36 0.02
CA GLY A 86 -7.50 5.53 0.08
C GLY A 86 -8.50 5.55 -1.08
N THR A 87 -8.05 5.32 -2.32
CA THR A 87 -8.92 5.29 -3.50
C THR A 87 -9.91 4.12 -3.43
N ALA A 88 -9.45 2.93 -3.06
CA ALA A 88 -10.31 1.76 -2.88
C ALA A 88 -11.41 2.04 -1.84
N THR A 89 -11.05 2.64 -0.71
CA THR A 89 -11.99 3.04 0.35
C THR A 89 -13.00 4.06 -0.16
N TYR A 90 -12.54 5.09 -0.88
CA TYR A 90 -13.42 6.10 -1.47
C TYR A 90 -14.44 5.46 -2.42
N ILE A 91 -13.99 4.59 -3.33
CA ILE A 91 -14.85 3.90 -4.29
C ILE A 91 -15.85 3.01 -3.56
N PHE A 92 -15.39 2.25 -2.56
CA PHE A 92 -16.23 1.39 -1.74
C PHE A 92 -17.36 2.17 -1.07
N PHE A 93 -17.04 3.25 -0.34
CA PHE A 93 -18.07 4.08 0.31
C PHE A 93 -19.00 4.76 -0.68
N ARG A 94 -18.47 5.23 -1.82
CA ARG A 94 -19.31 5.86 -2.85
C ARG A 94 -20.29 4.86 -3.46
N ARG A 95 -19.87 3.62 -3.71
CA ARG A 95 -20.75 2.54 -4.19
C ARG A 95 -21.76 2.14 -3.12
N TRP A 96 -21.32 1.93 -1.89
CA TRP A 96 -22.18 1.59 -0.75
C TRP A 96 -23.33 2.59 -0.57
N GLN A 97 -23.03 3.88 -0.59
CA GLN A 97 -24.04 4.94 -0.48
C GLN A 97 -25.05 4.92 -1.63
N ARG A 98 -24.61 4.61 -2.86
CA ARG A 98 -25.52 4.47 -4.00
C ARG A 98 -26.45 3.28 -3.82
N TYR A 99 -25.95 2.12 -3.41
CA TYR A 99 -26.78 0.93 -3.17
C TYR A 99 -27.84 1.17 -2.10
N HIS A 100 -27.48 1.71 -0.95
CA HIS A 100 -28.46 2.01 0.10
C HIS A 100 -29.42 3.15 -0.28
N GLY A 101 -28.97 4.13 -1.06
CA GLY A 101 -29.85 5.17 -1.59
C GLY A 101 -30.89 4.66 -2.58
N ILE A 102 -30.54 3.64 -3.38
CA ILE A 102 -31.48 2.96 -4.30
C ILE A 102 -32.48 2.12 -3.50
N GLN A 103 -32.02 1.32 -2.54
CA GLN A 103 -32.88 0.50 -1.67
C GLN A 103 -33.91 1.37 -0.92
N ALA A 104 -33.49 2.51 -0.35
CA ALA A 104 -34.40 3.42 0.35
C ALA A 104 -35.46 4.07 -0.55
N ARG A 105 -35.25 4.14 -1.88
CA ARG A 105 -36.25 4.63 -2.85
C ARG A 105 -37.22 3.55 -3.32
N LEU A 106 -36.82 2.29 -3.30
CA LEU A 106 -37.67 1.16 -3.71
C LEU A 106 -38.65 0.71 -2.61
N VAL A 107 -38.37 1.06 -1.35
CA VAL A 107 -39.21 0.75 -0.18
C VAL A 107 -40.20 1.88 0.14
N ARG A 108 -40.14 3.02 -0.57
CA ARG A 108 -41.13 4.11 -0.51
C ARG A 108 -42.09 4.01 -1.68
#